data_AF-A0A3N1IG54-F1
#
_entry.id   AF-A0A3N1IG54-F1
#
_cell.length_a   1.000
_cell.length_b   1.000
_cell.length_c   1.000
_cell.angle_alpha   90.00
_cell.angle_beta   90.00
_cell.angle_gamma   90.00
#
_symmetry.space_group_name_H-M   'P 1'
#
loop_
_entity.id
_entity.type
_entity.pdbx_description
1 polymer ?
#
loop_
_entity_poly.entity_id
_entity_poly.type
_entity_poly.pdbx_seq_one_letter_code
_entity_poly.pdbx_strand_id
1 'polypeptide(L)' 'MTGRTEEARELFERLVGLCNDVGLLAEEYDPVHCRQLGNFPQAFSHVGLVNTALTLFGDEEAG' A
#
# COMPACT_ATOMS: atom_id res chain seq x y z
N MET A 1 4.84 -13.20 -13.05
CA MET A 1 3.81 -12.85 -12.05
C MET A 1 3.12 -14.12 -11.57
N THR A 2 2.90 -14.30 -10.27
CA THR A 2 2.42 -15.53 -9.60
C THR A 2 0.97 -15.91 -9.90
N GLY A 3 0.31 -15.33 -10.92
CA GLY A 3 -1.09 -15.60 -11.26
C GLY A 3 -2.12 -15.12 -10.24
N ARG A 4 -1.68 -14.49 -9.13
CA ARG A 4 -2.53 -14.00 -8.03
C ARG A 4 -2.71 -12.47 -8.09
N THR A 5 -2.93 -11.93 -9.28
CA THR A 5 -3.04 -10.49 -9.50
C THR A 5 -4.24 -9.89 -8.77
N GLU A 6 -5.37 -10.61 -8.74
CA GLU A 6 -6.58 -10.14 -8.06
C GLU A 6 -6.36 -10.01 -6.54
N GLU A 7 -5.84 -11.06 -5.90
CA GLU A 7 -5.54 -11.03 -4.47
C GLU A 7 -4.51 -9.95 -4.11
N ALA A 8 -3.56 -9.68 -5.01
CA ALA A 8 -2.59 -8.60 -4.82
C ALA A 8 -3.24 -7.21 -4.91
N ARG A 9 -4.23 -7.02 -5.78
CA ARG A 9 -5.02 -5.78 -5.88
C ARG A 9 -5.89 -5.58 -4.65
N GLU A 10 -6.62 -6.60 -4.22
CA GLU A 10 -7.45 -6.54 -3.01
C GLU A 10 -6.60 -6.17 -1.77
N LEU A 11 -5.41 -6.77 -1.63
CA LEU A 11 -4.51 -6.44 -0.54
C LEU A 11 -3.97 -5.00 -0.65
N PHE A 12 -3.60 -4.57 -1.86
CA PHE A 12 -3.12 -3.22 -2.10
C PHE A 12 -4.19 -2.17 -1.73
N GLU A 13 -5.43 -2.36 -2.16
CA GLU A 13 -6.54 -1.46 -1.82
C GLU A 13 -6.76 -1.38 -0.31
N ARG A 14 -6.68 -2.52 0.39
CA ARG A 14 -6.75 -2.54 1.85
C ARG A 14 -5.63 -1.72 2.49
N LEU A 15 -4.39 -1.81 1.97
CA LEU A 15 -3.25 -1.04 2.49
C LEU A 15 -3.40 0.45 2.23
N VAL A 16 -3.87 0.86 1.04
CA VAL A 16 -4.19 2.26 0.73
C VAL A 16 -5.27 2.79 1.68
N GLY A 17 -6.25 1.95 2.04
CA GLY A 17 -7.28 2.29 3.02
C GLY A 17 -6.78 2.51 4.46
N LEU A 18 -5.53 2.14 4.78
CA LEU A 18 -4.91 2.40 6.10
C LEU A 18 -4.23 3.78 6.19
N CYS A 19 -4.07 4.47 5.06
CA CYS A 19 -3.58 5.84 5.04
C CYS A 19 -4.51 6.75 5.85
N ASN A 20 -3.94 7.77 6.50
CA ASN A 20 -4.75 8.81 7.11
C ASN A 20 -5.45 9.68 6.05
N ASP A 21 -6.18 10.68 6.52
CA ASP A 21 -6.94 11.64 5.71
C ASP A 21 -6.10 12.41 4.67
N VAL A 22 -4.79 12.51 4.87
CA VAL A 22 -3.85 13.15 3.93
C VAL A 22 -2.98 12.16 3.17
N GLY A 23 -3.30 10.86 3.22
CA GLY A 23 -2.63 9.83 2.43
C GLY A 23 -1.31 9.31 3.03
N LEU A 24 -1.05 9.54 4.32
CA LEU A 24 0.23 9.21 4.97
C LEU A 24 0.16 7.91 5.79
N LEU A 25 1.24 7.13 5.71
CA LEU A 25 1.51 5.94 6.53
C LEU A 25 2.66 6.14 7.52
N ALA A 26 2.61 5.39 8.63
CA ALA A 26 3.74 5.19 9.51
C ALA A 26 4.59 3.99 9.07
N GLU A 27 5.61 3.70 9.88
CA GLU A 27 6.50 2.54 9.69
C GLU A 27 5.76 1.22 9.84
N GLU A 28 4.85 1.15 10.80
CA GLU A 28 4.15 -0.08 11.18
C GLU A 28 2.65 0.19 11.34
N TYR A 29 1.85 -0.86 11.16
CA TYR A 29 0.42 -0.84 11.46
C TYR A 29 0.09 -1.96 12.44
N ASP A 30 -0.61 -1.62 13.52
CA ASP A 30 -1.14 -2.55 14.50
C ASP A 30 -2.52 -3.04 14.05
N PRO A 31 -2.67 -4.29 13.58
CA PRO A 31 -3.95 -4.79 13.10
C PRO A 31 -4.93 -5.15 14.22
N VAL A 32 -4.46 -5.25 15.48
CA VAL A 32 -5.32 -5.58 16.63
C VAL A 32 -5.98 -4.32 17.16
N HIS A 33 -5.20 -3.25 17.31
CA HIS A 33 -5.71 -1.96 17.80
C HIS A 33 -6.05 -0.97 16.68
N CYS A 34 -5.88 -1.39 15.42
CA CYS A 34 -6.13 -0.60 14.22
C CYS A 34 -5.49 0.80 14.24
N ARG A 35 -4.17 0.85 14.47
CA ARG A 35 -3.43 2.12 14.59
C ARG A 35 -2.06 2.09 13.92
N GLN A 36 -1.65 3.25 13.43
CA GLN A 36 -0.30 3.51 12.93
C GLN A 36 0.70 3.54 14.11
N LEU A 37 1.87 2.93 13.93
CA LEU A 37 2.93 2.83 14.93
C LEU A 37 4.30 3.23 14.33
N GLY A 38 5.20 3.68 15.21
CA GLY A 38 6.58 4.02 14.83
C GLY A 38 6.70 5.40 14.19
N ASN A 39 7.70 5.54 13.31
CA ASN A 39 7.99 6.81 12.66
C ASN A 39 6.83 7.25 11.76
N PHE A 40 6.48 8.54 11.81
CA PHE A 40 5.39 9.09 11.01
C PHE A 40 5.71 10.54 10.55
N PRO A 41 5.54 10.87 9.25
CA PRO A 41 5.30 9.95 8.13
C PRO A 41 6.57 9.17 7.76
N GLN A 42 6.42 7.92 7.34
CA GLN A 42 7.57 7.05 7.01
C GLN A 42 7.72 6.92 5.49
N ALA A 43 8.83 7.41 4.93
CA ALA A 43 9.03 7.50 3.49
C ALA A 43 9.12 6.13 2.77
N PHE A 44 9.75 5.12 3.36
CA PHE A 44 9.93 3.80 2.74
C PHE A 44 8.62 3.02 2.54
N SER A 45 7.64 3.17 3.42
CA SER A 45 6.29 2.62 3.34
C SER A 45 5.57 3.18 2.11
N HIS A 46 5.74 4.47 1.86
CA HIS A 46 5.20 5.11 0.65
C HIS A 46 5.93 4.66 -0.61
N VAL A 47 7.26 4.54 -0.57
CA VAL A 47 8.05 4.01 -1.71
C VAL A 47 7.61 2.58 -2.05
N GLY A 48 7.36 1.74 -1.04
CA GLY A 48 6.80 0.40 -1.23
C GLY A 48 5.45 0.44 -1.94
N LEU A 49 4.51 1.26 -1.44
CA LEU A 49 3.19 1.45 -2.05
C LEU A 49 3.27 1.91 -3.51
N VAL A 50 4.07 2.93 -3.82
CA VAL A 50 4.22 3.45 -5.19
C VAL A 50 4.76 2.37 -6.13
N ASN A 51 5.80 1.64 -5.73
CA ASN A 51 6.37 0.58 -6.55
C ASN A 51 5.37 -0.57 -6.78
N THR A 52 4.61 -0.94 -5.76
CA THR A 52 3.53 -1.92 -5.89
C THR A 52 2.44 -1.43 -6.83
N ALA A 53 2.03 -0.17 -6.75
CA ALA A 53 1.05 0.42 -7.67
C ALA A 53 1.52 0.36 -9.13
N LEU A 54 2.78 0.75 -9.39
CA LEU A 54 3.38 0.66 -10.73
C LEU A 54 3.42 -0.77 -11.25
N THR A 55 3.69 -1.75 -10.36
CA THR A 55 3.74 -3.16 -10.74
C THR A 55 2.34 -3.73 -11.01
N LEU A 56 1.31 -3.29 -10.28
CA LEU A 56 -0.05 -3.81 -10.40
C LEU A 56 -0.88 -3.14 -11.51
N PHE A 57 -0.58 -1.88 -11.85
CA PHE A 57 -1.40 -1.06 -12.75
C PHE A 57 -0.63 -0.45 -13.92
N GLY A 58 0.71 -0.44 -13.89
CA GLY A 58 1.52 0.20 -14.93
C GLY A 58 1.48 -0.48 -16.30
N ASP A 59 1.03 -1.73 -16.38
CA ASP A 59 0.86 -2.46 -17.65
C ASP A 59 -0.52 -2.26 -18.30
N GLU A 60 -1.51 -1.66 -17.61
CA GLU A 60 -2.87 -1.48 -18.14
C GLU A 60 -3.00 -0.25 -19.09
N GLU A 61 -2.06 0.68 -19.10
CA GLU A 61 -2.07 1.88 -19.98
C GLU A 61 -1.33 1.70 -21.31
N ALA A 62 -0.79 0.50 -21.59
CA ALA A 62 -0.06 0.19 -22.84
C ALA A 62 -0.88 -0.62 -23.87
N GLY A 63 -2.21 -0.51 -23.84
CA GLY A 63 -3.16 -1.19 -24.73
C GLY A 63 -3.98 -0.23 -25.59
#